data_AF-A0A2N1CZ47-F1
#
_entry.id   AF-A0A2N1CZ47-F1
#
_cell.length_a   1.000
_cell.length_b   1.000
_cell.length_c   1.000
_cell.angle_alpha   90.00
_cell.angle_beta   90.00
_cell.angle_gamma   90.00
#
_symmetry.space_group_name_H-M   'P 1'
#
loop_
_entity.id
_entity.type
_entity.pdbx_description
1 polymer ?
#
loop_
_entity_poly.entity_id
_entity_poly.type
_entity_poly.pdbx_seq_one_letter_code
_entity_poly.pdbx_strand_id
1 'polypeptide(L)' 'MSTVEKVDAIDAYDLATYSREHGTWLAALMRSITLDARHNKGHNVAALAGLGQYLADDLSNYMDCEAERIKRAEGLK' A
#
# COMPACT_ATOMS: atom_id res chain seq x y z
N MET A 1 -5.16 -1.15 -34.19
CA MET A 1 -6.40 -1.36 -33.43
C MET A 1 -6.04 -1.06 -31.98
N SER A 2 -6.47 0.09 -31.44
CA SER A 2 -6.19 0.42 -30.03
C SER A 2 -7.15 -0.41 -29.18
N THR A 3 -6.64 -1.42 -28.47
CA THR A 3 -7.41 -2.08 -27.41
C THR A 3 -7.69 -1.01 -26.36
N VAL A 4 -8.96 -0.62 -26.20
CA VAL A 4 -9.37 0.26 -25.11
C VAL A 4 -9.21 -0.57 -23.85
N GLU A 5 -8.20 -0.25 -23.04
CA GLU A 5 -8.05 -0.79 -21.70
C GLU A 5 -9.33 -0.46 -20.91
N LYS A 6 -9.97 -1.48 -20.34
CA LYS A 6 -11.16 -1.34 -19.50
C LYS A 6 -10.84 -1.87 -18.12
N VAL A 7 -11.34 -1.20 -17.10
CA VAL A 7 -11.23 -1.68 -15.73
C VAL A 7 -12.25 -2.80 -15.54
N ASP A 8 -11.80 -3.96 -15.07
CA ASP A 8 -12.68 -5.10 -14.80
C ASP A 8 -12.70 -5.54 -13.33
N ALA A 9 -13.42 -6.62 -13.05
CA ALA A 9 -13.56 -7.13 -11.70
C ALA A 9 -12.25 -7.70 -11.14
N ILE A 10 -11.32 -8.14 -11.99
CA ILE A 10 -10.00 -8.63 -11.59
C ILE A 10 -9.15 -7.46 -11.13
N ASP A 11 -9.14 -6.34 -11.88
CA ASP A 11 -8.44 -5.11 -11.47
C ASP A 11 -8.87 -4.64 -10.07
N ALA A 12 -10.20 -4.60 -9.83
CA ALA A 12 -10.75 -4.19 -8.54
C ALA A 12 -10.40 -5.18 -7.42
N TYR A 13 -10.39 -6.48 -7.73
CA TYR A 13 -10.02 -7.53 -6.78
C TYR A 13 -8.53 -7.46 -6.40
N ASP A 14 -7.65 -7.23 -7.38
CA ASP A 14 -6.22 -7.10 -7.16
C ASP A 14 -5.92 -5.87 -6.30
N LEU A 15 -6.53 -4.71 -6.62
CA LEU A 15 -6.38 -3.50 -5.83
C LEU A 15 -6.84 -3.69 -4.38
N ALA A 16 -7.98 -4.34 -4.17
CA ALA A 16 -8.51 -4.63 -2.85
C ALA A 16 -7.62 -5.61 -2.06
N THR A 17 -7.10 -6.64 -2.73
CA THR A 17 -6.23 -7.65 -2.11
C THR A 17 -4.87 -7.06 -1.75
N TYR A 18 -4.27 -6.30 -2.65
CA TYR A 18 -3.02 -5.57 -2.43
C TYR A 18 -3.14 -4.59 -1.25
N SER A 19 -4.19 -3.77 -1.23
CA SER A 19 -4.47 -2.82 -0.14
C SER A 19 -4.62 -3.53 1.21
N ARG A 20 -5.33 -4.68 1.23
CA ARG A 20 -5.53 -5.48 2.45
C ARG A 20 -4.21 -6.08 2.95
N GLU A 21 -3.36 -6.57 2.06
CA GLU A 21 -2.06 -7.14 2.42
C GLU A 21 -1.13 -6.07 3.02
N HIS A 22 -1.00 -4.91 2.37
CA HIS A 22 -0.24 -3.78 2.92
C HIS A 22 -0.79 -3.31 4.27
N GLY A 23 -2.11 -3.22 4.42
CA GLY A 23 -2.73 -2.88 5.70
C GLY A 23 -2.39 -3.88 6.81
N THR A 24 -2.31 -5.17 6.48
CA THR A 24 -1.90 -6.22 7.41
C THR A 24 -0.44 -6.06 7.83
N TRP A 25 0.46 -5.78 6.89
CA TRP A 25 1.88 -5.57 7.18
C TRP A 25 2.12 -4.31 8.02
N LEU A 26 1.46 -3.20 7.68
CA LEU A 26 1.56 -1.96 8.44
C LEU A 26 1.03 -2.14 9.88
N ALA A 27 -0.09 -2.84 10.05
CA ALA A 27 -0.61 -3.16 11.39
C ALA A 27 0.39 -4.00 12.21
N ALA A 28 1.03 -4.99 11.58
CA ALA A 28 2.06 -5.80 12.23
C ALA A 28 3.28 -4.97 12.62
N LEU A 29 3.75 -4.07 11.74
CA LEU A 29 4.86 -3.16 12.04
C LEU A 29 4.55 -2.20 13.17
N MET A 30 3.36 -1.60 13.19
CA MET A 30 2.94 -0.72 14.28
C MET A 30 2.90 -1.44 15.62
N ARG A 31 2.47 -2.71 15.63
CA ARG A 31 2.51 -3.55 16.83
C ARG A 31 3.96 -3.82 17.26
N SER A 32 4.85 -4.13 16.33
CA SER A 32 6.28 -4.33 16.60
C SER A 32 6.95 -3.08 17.16
N ILE A 33 6.68 -1.89 16.59
CA ILE A 33 7.15 -0.60 17.10
C ILE A 33 6.68 -0.40 18.55
N THR A 34 5.39 -0.64 18.82
CA THR A 34 4.82 -0.48 20.16
C THR A 34 5.46 -1.43 21.17
N LEU A 35 5.71 -2.68 20.79
CA LEU A 35 6.35 -3.68 21.65
C LEU A 35 7.83 -3.36 21.87
N ASP A 36 8.55 -2.92 20.84
CA ASP A 36 9.97 -2.54 20.94
C ASP A 36 10.15 -1.31 21.85
N ALA A 37 9.27 -0.31 21.72
CA ALA A 37 9.23 0.85 22.61
C ALA A 37 8.97 0.45 24.07
N ARG A 38 8.06 -0.49 24.32
CA ARG A 38 7.66 -0.92 25.68
C ARG A 38 8.68 -1.84 26.35
N HIS A 39 9.25 -2.77 25.59
CA HIS A 39 9.99 -3.89 26.16
C HIS A 39 11.47 -3.92 25.76
N ASN A 40 11.83 -3.26 24.66
CA ASN A 40 13.19 -3.23 24.13
C ASN A 40 13.80 -1.82 24.13
N LYS A 41 13.28 -0.94 24.99
CA LYS A 41 13.75 0.45 25.18
C LYS A 41 13.76 1.27 23.87
N GLY A 42 12.95 0.88 22.89
CA GLY A 42 12.88 1.54 21.59
C GLY A 42 14.10 1.36 20.68
N HIS A 43 14.94 0.34 20.92
CA HIS A 43 16.18 0.12 20.18
C HIS A 43 15.98 0.05 18.66
N ASN A 44 14.87 -0.53 18.20
CA ASN A 44 14.59 -0.73 16.76
C ASN A 44 13.52 0.22 16.22
N VAL A 45 12.94 1.10 17.04
CA VAL A 45 11.81 1.97 16.65
C VAL A 45 12.13 2.77 15.39
N ALA A 46 13.32 3.36 15.28
CA ALA A 46 13.70 4.15 14.12
C ALA A 46 13.78 3.31 12.83
N ALA A 47 14.39 2.13 12.89
CA ALA A 47 14.49 1.22 11.75
C ALA A 47 13.11 0.69 11.33
N LEU A 48 12.28 0.31 12.30
CA LEU A 48 10.91 -0.17 12.05
C LEU A 48 10.01 0.93 11.49
N ALA A 49 10.13 2.17 11.99
CA ALA A 49 9.41 3.32 11.46
C ALA A 49 9.85 3.65 10.02
N GLY A 50 11.15 3.56 9.73
CA GLY A 50 11.67 3.72 8.36
C GLY A 50 11.11 2.67 7.40
N LEU A 51 11.04 1.40 7.83
CA LEU A 51 10.38 0.36 7.04
C LEU A 51 8.88 0.62 6.85
N GLY A 52 8.21 1.10 7.90
CA GLY A 52 6.80 1.50 7.82
C GLY A 52 6.58 2.62 6.81
N GLN A 53 7.45 3.64 6.80
CA GLN A 53 7.39 4.73 5.82
C GLN A 53 7.59 4.20 4.40
N TYR A 54 8.61 3.37 4.18
CA TYR A 54 8.86 2.77 2.86
C TYR A 54 7.64 2.02 2.31
N LEU A 55 7.00 1.18 3.14
CA LEU A 55 5.80 0.42 2.70
C LEU A 55 4.57 1.31 2.47
N ALA A 56 4.46 2.42 3.20
CA ALA A 56 3.40 3.40 2.98
C ALA A 56 3.61 4.17 1.68
N ASP A 57 4.86 4.58 1.38
CA ASP A 57 5.22 5.26 0.14
C ASP A 57 5.00 4.34 -1.07
N ASP A 58 5.40 3.08 -0.98
CA ASP A 58 5.19 2.07 -2.02
C ASP A 58 3.71 1.81 -2.31
N LEU A 59 2.89 1.65 -1.25
CA LEU A 59 1.44 1.56 -1.39
C LEU A 59 0.87 2.81 -2.06
N SER A 60 1.25 4.01 -1.59
CA SER A 60 0.75 5.28 -2.17
C SER A 60 1.07 5.37 -3.65
N ASN A 61 2.32 5.08 -4.03
CA ASN A 61 2.75 5.12 -5.41
C ASN A 61 1.98 4.12 -6.29
N TYR A 62 1.78 2.89 -5.81
CA TYR A 62 0.98 1.90 -6.53
C TYR A 62 -0.47 2.37 -6.72
N MET A 63 -1.11 2.86 -5.65
CA MET A 63 -2.48 3.37 -5.68
C MET A 63 -2.63 4.56 -6.64
N ASP A 64 -1.67 5.48 -6.67
CA ASP A 64 -1.66 6.63 -7.59
C ASP A 64 -1.51 6.17 -9.04
N CYS A 65 -0.62 5.21 -9.31
CA CYS A 65 -0.48 4.61 -10.64
C CYS A 65 -1.77 3.95 -11.11
N GLU A 66 -2.43 3.17 -10.26
CA GLU A 66 -3.70 2.51 -10.57
C GLU A 66 -4.84 3.51 -10.74
N ALA A 67 -4.90 4.57 -9.92
CA ALA A 67 -5.89 5.64 -10.08
C ALA A 67 -5.74 6.35 -11.43
N GLU A 68 -4.50 6.67 -11.84
CA GLU A 68 -4.23 7.27 -13.15
C GLU A 68 -4.52 6.31 -14.31
N ARG A 69 -4.30 5.01 -14.12
CA ARG A 69 -4.67 3.98 -15.11
C ARG A 69 -6.17 3.89 -15.30
N ILE A 70 -6.93 3.76 -14.20
CA ILE A 70 -8.40 3.75 -14.18
C ILE A 70 -8.96 5.03 -14.81
N LYS A 71 -8.40 6.19 -14.45
CA LYS A 71 -8.79 7.47 -15.02
C LYS A 71 -8.71 7.47 -16.54
N ARG A 72 -7.61 6.97 -17.11
CA ARG A 72 -7.42 6.86 -18.56
C ARG A 72 -8.35 5.84 -19.21
N ALA A 73 -8.49 4.67 -18.61
CA ALA A 73 -9.33 3.58 -19.12
C ALA A 73 -10.82 3.99 -19.21
N GLU A 74 -11.32 4.70 -18.20
CA GLU A 74 -12.72 5.10 -18.08
C GLU A 74 -13.00 6.51 -18.65
N GLY A 75 -11.98 7.22 -19.14
CA GLY A 75 -12.14 8.57 -19.71
C GLY A 75 -12.54 9.63 -18.68
N LEU A 76 -12.15 9.45 -17.41
CA LEU A 76 -12.44 10.38 -16.32
C LEU A 76 -11.53 11.62 -16.41
N LYS A 77 -12.07 12.80 -16.09
CA LYS A 77 -11.35 14.09 -16.15
C LYS A 77 -10.89 14.55 -14.79
#